data_AF-A0A1X1QUV6-F1
#
_entry.id   AF-A0A1X1QUV6-F1
#
_cell.length_a   1.000
_cell.length_b   1.000
_cell.length_c   1.000
_cell.angle_alpha   90.00
_cell.angle_beta   90.00
_cell.angle_gamma   90.00
#
_symmetry.space_group_name_H-M   'P 1'
#
loop_
_entity.id
_entity.type
_entity.pdbx_description
1 polymer ?
#
loop_
_entity_poly.entity_id
_entity_poly.type
_entity_poly.pdbx_seq_one_letter_code
_entity_poly.pdbx_strand_id
1 'polypeptide(L)'
;MHSDLSWNGVVAEDPQAFSDAAVALYQDKVQWQKCQRQGVEILKTCYNPSDYLQLLLARIEHVRKELTAHREQDFQGGLLRHHLLKSTKYMSLWIEEKNKGQAS
;
A
#
# COMPACT_ATOMS: atom_id res chain seq x y z
N MET A 1 -11.40 1.19 -2.27
CA MET A 1 -12.65 0.48 -2.62
C MET A 1 -13.81 1.31 -2.12
N HIS A 2 -14.82 1.55 -2.96
CA HIS A 2 -15.94 2.47 -2.69
C HIS A 2 -17.16 1.75 -2.08
N SER A 3 -16.99 0.55 -1.53
CA SER A 3 -18.10 -0.33 -1.12
C SER A 3 -19.09 -0.50 -2.29
N ASP A 4 -20.40 -0.46 -2.02
CA ASP A 4 -21.48 -0.51 -3.03
C ASP A 4 -21.85 0.87 -3.61
N LEU A 5 -21.08 1.92 -3.32
CA LEU A 5 -21.35 3.27 -3.81
C LEU A 5 -20.93 3.43 -5.27
N SER A 6 -21.62 4.32 -5.98
CA SER A 6 -21.25 4.67 -7.35
C SER A 6 -19.89 5.37 -7.40
N TRP A 7 -19.02 4.90 -8.29
CA TRP A 7 -17.70 5.50 -8.49
C TRP A 7 -17.79 6.95 -8.99
N ASN A 8 -16.89 7.79 -8.50
CA ASN A 8 -16.85 9.22 -8.76
C ASN A 8 -16.09 9.60 -10.04
N GLY A 9 -16.18 8.80 -11.10
CA GLY A 9 -15.46 9.05 -12.35
C GLY A 9 -15.42 7.81 -13.25
N VAL A 10 -14.31 7.69 -14.00
CA VAL A 10 -14.05 6.58 -14.93
C VAL A 10 -12.73 5.91 -14.52
N VAL A 11 -12.67 4.58 -14.64
CA VAL A 11 -11.44 3.80 -14.51
C VAL A 11 -11.01 3.41 -15.91
N ALA A 12 -9.78 3.77 -16.28
CA ALA A 12 -9.22 3.51 -17.61
C ALA A 12 -7.92 2.70 -17.47
N GLU A 13 -7.67 1.79 -18.41
CA GLU A 13 -6.52 0.88 -18.40
C GLU A 13 -5.40 1.33 -19.35
N ASP A 14 -5.64 2.35 -20.18
CA ASP A 14 -4.66 2.92 -21.09
C ASP A 14 -4.64 4.46 -21.06
N PRO A 15 -3.52 5.10 -21.48
CA PRO A 15 -3.36 6.55 -21.41
C PRO A 15 -4.35 7.35 -22.26
N GLN A 16 -4.77 6.82 -23.42
CA GLN A 16 -5.65 7.53 -24.33
C GLN A 16 -7.07 7.59 -23.73
N ALA A 17 -7.59 6.45 -23.28
CA ALA A 17 -8.88 6.37 -22.61
C ALA A 17 -8.93 7.24 -21.34
N PHE A 18 -7.83 7.31 -20.58
CA PHE A 18 -7.72 8.20 -19.42
C PHE A 18 -7.82 9.69 -19.82
N SER A 19 -7.06 10.11 -20.85
CA SER A 19 -7.08 11.49 -21.34
C SER A 19 -8.47 11.88 -21.86
N ASP A 20 -9.10 11.02 -22.64
CA ASP A 20 -10.42 11.27 -23.21
C ASP A 20 -11.49 11.39 -22.11
N ALA A 21 -11.43 10.54 -21.09
CA ALA A 21 -12.31 10.62 -19.92
C ALA A 21 -12.09 11.91 -19.12
N ALA A 22 -10.84 12.36 -18.95
CA ALA A 22 -10.53 13.61 -18.27
C ALA A 22 -11.08 14.83 -19.04
N VAL A 23 -10.92 14.86 -20.36
CA VAL A 23 -11.45 15.93 -21.22
C VAL A 23 -12.98 15.95 -21.18
N ALA A 24 -13.63 14.79 -21.33
CA ALA A 24 -15.08 14.67 -21.29
C ALA A 24 -15.65 15.16 -19.94
N LEU A 25 -15.01 14.77 -18.84
CA LEU A 25 -15.42 15.17 -17.50
C LEU A 25 -15.21 16.68 -17.26
N TYR A 26 -14.15 17.27 -17.80
CA TYR A 26 -13.89 18.70 -17.71
C TYR A 26 -14.91 19.53 -18.50
N GLN A 27 -15.34 19.03 -19.67
CA GLN A 27 -16.28 19.72 -20.56
C GLN A 27 -17.73 19.67 -20.04
N ASP A 28 -18.12 18.60 -19.34
CA ASP A 28 -19.46 18.45 -18.78
C ASP A 28 -19.49 18.81 -17.28
N LYS A 29 -19.92 20.03 -16.99
CA LYS A 29 -20.07 20.54 -15.62
C LYS A 29 -21.07 19.74 -14.77
N VAL A 30 -22.15 19.22 -15.37
CA VAL A 30 -23.18 18.48 -14.64
C VAL A 30 -22.61 17.13 -14.21
N GLN A 31 -21.94 16.45 -15.12
CA GLN A 31 -21.26 15.19 -14.85
C GLN A 31 -20.13 15.39 -13.82
N TRP A 32 -19.32 16.44 -13.94
CA TRP A 32 -18.29 16.80 -12.95
C TRP A 32 -18.88 16.93 -11.54
N GLN A 33 -19.98 17.69 -11.39
CA GLN A 33 -20.61 17.89 -10.09
C GLN A 33 -21.21 16.60 -9.51
N LYS A 34 -21.75 15.73 -10.37
CA LYS A 34 -22.24 14.41 -9.96
C LYS A 34 -21.10 13.55 -9.41
N CYS A 35 -20.00 13.46 -10.16
CA CYS A 35 -18.80 12.75 -9.73
C CYS A 35 -18.26 13.32 -8.41
N GLN A 36 -18.15 14.65 -8.27
CA GLN A 36 -17.70 15.27 -7.02
C GLN A 36 -18.57 14.85 -5.82
N ARG A 37 -19.91 14.88 -5.96
CA ARG A 37 -20.83 14.47 -4.88
C ARG A 37 -20.65 13.00 -4.49
N GLN A 38 -20.53 12.12 -5.49
CA GLN A 38 -20.25 10.70 -5.27
C GLN A 38 -18.91 10.51 -4.53
N GLY A 39 -17.88 11.29 -4.89
CA GLY A 39 -16.57 11.22 -4.23
C GLY A 39 -16.65 11.63 -2.75
N VAL A 40 -17.40 12.70 -2.46
CA VAL A 40 -17.65 13.13 -1.07
C VAL A 40 -18.41 12.06 -0.28
N GLU A 41 -19.39 11.41 -0.89
CA GLU A 41 -20.14 10.32 -0.26
C GLU A 41 -19.23 9.12 0.05
N ILE A 42 -18.39 8.70 -0.90
CA ILE A 42 -17.40 7.63 -0.69
C ILE A 42 -16.48 7.98 0.48
N LEU A 43 -15.95 9.21 0.54
CA LEU A 43 -15.06 9.63 1.62
C LEU A 43 -15.75 9.58 2.98
N LYS A 44 -17.00 10.04 3.07
CA LYS A 44 -17.79 10.02 4.30
C LYS A 44 -18.12 8.60 4.76
N THR A 45 -18.45 7.71 3.83
CA THR A 45 -18.91 6.36 4.17
C THR A 45 -17.76 5.39 4.39
N CYS A 46 -16.72 5.45 3.56
CA CYS A 46 -15.66 4.45 3.54
C CYS A 46 -14.36 4.91 4.19
N TYR A 47 -14.21 6.20 4.52
CA TYR A 47 -12.92 6.76 4.94
C TYR A 47 -13.06 7.80 6.07
N ASN A 48 -14.14 7.74 6.84
CA ASN A 48 -14.36 8.64 7.97
C ASN A 48 -13.27 8.43 9.06
N PRO A 49 -12.44 9.45 9.35
CA PRO A 49 -11.35 9.32 10.31
C PRO A 49 -11.83 8.90 11.70
N SER A 50 -13.01 9.34 12.12
CA SER A 50 -13.57 9.00 13.44
C SER A 50 -13.79 7.49 13.61
N ASP A 51 -14.14 6.81 12.52
CA ASP A 51 -14.43 5.38 12.53
C ASP A 51 -13.14 4.55 12.44
N TYR A 52 -12.19 4.97 11.59
CA TYR A 52 -10.95 4.22 11.36
C TYR A 52 -9.86 4.46 12.39
N LEU A 53 -9.77 5.65 12.99
CA LEU A 53 -8.68 5.99 13.89
C LEU A 53 -8.71 5.09 15.14
N GLN A 54 -9.88 4.91 15.73
CA GLN A 54 -10.04 4.05 16.91
C GLN A 54 -9.73 2.58 16.59
N LEU A 55 -10.23 2.08 15.47
CA LEU A 55 -9.95 0.71 15.02
C LEU A 55 -8.46 0.49 14.74
N LEU A 56 -7.81 1.46 14.09
CA LEU A 56 -6.37 1.41 13.80
C LEU A 56 -5.55 1.41 15.09
N LEU A 57 -5.84 2.32 16.02
CA LEU A 57 -5.15 2.39 17.30
C LEU A 57 -5.33 1.09 18.10
N ALA A 58 -6.57 0.60 18.21
CA ALA A 58 -6.86 -0.66 18.88
C ALA A 58 -6.09 -1.84 18.23
N ARG A 59 -6.01 -1.87 16.89
CA ARG A 59 -5.25 -2.91 16.19
C ARG A 59 -3.75 -2.80 16.46
N ILE A 60 -3.18 -1.60 16.45
CA ILE A 60 -1.76 -1.36 16.76
C ILE A 60 -1.46 -1.82 18.19
N GLU A 61 -2.28 -1.44 19.16
CA GLU A 61 -2.10 -1.84 20.56
C GLU A 61 -2.20 -3.35 20.74
N HIS A 62 -3.18 -3.98 20.10
CA HIS A 62 -3.34 -5.43 20.13
C HIS A 62 -2.12 -6.14 19.53
N VAL A 63 -1.66 -5.73 18.34
CA VAL A 63 -0.46 -6.30 17.71
C VAL A 63 0.80 -6.04 18.55
N ARG A 64 0.89 -4.89 19.22
CA ARG A 64 2.02 -4.59 20.11
C ARG A 64 2.06 -5.50 21.33
N LYS A 65 0.89 -5.83 21.91
CA LYS A 65 0.79 -6.77 23.03
C LYS A 65 1.14 -8.20 22.60
N GLU A 66 0.70 -8.61 21.42
CA GLU A 66 0.88 -9.96 20.87
C GLU A 66 2.02 -10.04 19.82
N LEU A 67 3.03 -9.18 19.94
CA LEU A 67 4.00 -8.94 18.86
C LEU A 67 4.79 -10.20 18.45
N THR A 68 5.19 -11.01 19.43
CA THR A 68 5.93 -12.25 19.18
C THR A 68 5.06 -13.25 18.42
N ALA A 69 3.85 -13.52 18.92
CA ALA A 69 2.90 -14.43 18.27
C ALA A 69 2.54 -13.95 16.86
N HIS A 70 2.33 -12.64 16.67
CA HIS A 70 2.05 -12.07 15.35
C HIS A 70 3.20 -12.28 14.36
N ARG A 71 4.46 -12.16 14.81
CA ARG A 71 5.64 -12.40 13.98
C ARG A 71 5.86 -13.88 13.69
N GLU A 72 5.56 -14.76 14.64
CA GLU A 72 5.64 -16.22 14.44
C GLU A 72 4.61 -16.70 13.41
N GLN A 73 3.43 -16.06 13.36
CA GLN A 73 2.43 -16.31 12.33
C GLN A 73 2.89 -15.84 10.93
N ASP A 74 3.76 -14.81 10.85
CA ASP A 74 4.42 -14.39 9.60
C ASP A 74 5.63 -15.28 9.28
N PHE A 75 5.38 -16.59 9.18
CA PHE A 75 6.43 -17.58 8.93
C PHE A 75 7.17 -17.34 7.60
N GLN A 76 6.42 -17.02 6.52
CA GLN A 76 7.01 -16.77 5.20
C GLN A 76 7.88 -15.51 5.22
N GLY A 77 7.43 -14.42 5.85
CA GLY A 77 8.23 -13.20 6.02
C GLY A 77 9.46 -13.44 6.90
N GLY A 78 9.32 -14.25 7.96
CA GLY A 78 10.44 -14.69 8.79
C GLY A 78 11.49 -15.47 8.00
N LEU A 79 11.05 -16.41 7.17
CA LEU A 79 11.92 -17.22 6.30
C LEU A 79 12.66 -16.35 5.29
N LEU A 80 11.97 -15.43 4.61
CA LEU A 80 12.58 -14.50 3.65
C LEU A 80 13.62 -13.59 4.30
N ARG A 81 13.32 -13.02 5.49
CA ARG A 81 14.30 -12.24 6.25
C ARG A 81 15.53 -13.05 6.62
N HIS A 82 15.35 -14.29 7.06
CA HIS A 82 16.46 -15.19 7.41
C HIS A 82 17.37 -15.50 6.22
N HIS A 83 16.77 -15.80 5.06
CA HIS A 83 17.54 -16.03 3.82
C HIS A 83 18.28 -14.78 3.37
N LEU A 84 17.66 -13.60 3.45
CA LEU A 84 18.30 -12.32 3.14
C LEU A 84 19.48 -12.01 4.07
N LEU A 85 19.32 -12.23 5.38
CA LEU A 85 20.42 -12.02 6.35
C LEU A 85 21.60 -12.95 6.04
N LYS A 86 21.33 -14.20 5.66
CA LYS A 86 22.36 -15.16 5.26
C LYS A 86 23.06 -14.75 3.97
N SER A 87 22.33 -14.36 2.93
CA SER A 87 22.95 -13.94 1.66
C SER A 87 23.84 -12.71 1.86
N THR A 88 23.38 -11.73 2.63
CA THR A 88 24.20 -10.56 3.01
C THR A 88 25.45 -10.98 3.79
N LYS A 89 25.32 -11.87 4.78
CA LYS A 89 26.48 -12.36 5.57
C LYS A 89 27.53 -13.02 4.67
N TYR A 90 27.13 -13.94 3.81
CA TYR A 90 28.06 -14.65 2.93
C TYR A 90 28.66 -13.73 1.86
N MET A 91 27.89 -12.76 1.36
CA MET A 91 28.41 -11.72 0.48
C MET A 91 29.50 -10.89 1.16
N SER A 92 29.28 -10.44 2.41
CA SER A 92 30.30 -9.71 3.17
C SER A 92 31.57 -10.53 3.40
N LEU A 93 31.42 -11.81 3.78
CA LEU A 93 32.56 -12.73 3.92
C LEU A 93 33.33 -12.89 2.61
N TRP A 94 32.62 -13.03 1.48
CA TRP A 94 33.26 -13.15 0.17
C TRP A 94 33.99 -11.87 -0.26
N ILE A 95 33.43 -10.69 0.03
CA ILE A 95 34.11 -9.40 -0.21
C ILE A 95 35.39 -9.32 0.64
N GLU A 96 35.32 -9.70 1.91
CA GLU A 96 36.48 -9.71 2.81
C GLU A 96 37.59 -10.64 2.28
N GLU A 97 37.25 -11.86 1.89
CA GLU A 97 38.21 -12.82 1.32
C GLU A 97 38.81 -12.33 0.00
N LYS A 98 38.01 -11.70 -0.87
CA LYS A 98 38.54 -11.10 -2.11
C LYS A 98 39.53 -9.98 -1.82
N ASN A 99 39.26 -9.15 -0.82
CA ASN A 99 40.12 -8.03 -0.47
C ASN A 99 41.42 -8.49 0.19
N LYS A 100 41.44 -9.65 0.89
CA LYS A 100 42.67 -10.24 1.44
C LYS A 100 43.73 -10.53 0.39
N GLY A 101 43.34 -10.94 -0.82
CA GLY A 101 44.26 -11.21 -1.93
C GLY A 101 44.69 -9.97 -2.74
N GLN A 102 44.10 -8.80 -2.49
CA GLN A 102 44.47 -7.54 -3.14
C GLN A 102 45.43 -6.69 -2.29
N ALA A 103 45.53 -6.98 -0.99
CA ALA A 103 46.55 -6.44 -0.10
C ALA A 103 47.80 -7.33 -0.15
N SER A 104 48.52 -7.31 -1.27
CA SER A 104 49.86 -7.89 -1.45
C SER A 104 50.62 -7.09 -2.49
#